data_AF-A0A6B3M1X3-F1
#
_entry.id   AF-A0A6B3M1X3-F1
#
_cell.length_a   1.000
_cell.length_b   1.000
_cell.length_c   1.000
_cell.angle_alpha   90.00
_cell.angle_beta   90.00
_cell.angle_gamma   90.00
#
_symmetry.space_group_name_H-M   'P 1'
#
loop_
_entity.id
_entity.type
_entity.pdbx_description
1 polymer ?
#
loop_
_entity_poly.entity_id
_entity_poly.type
_entity_poly.pdbx_seq_one_letter_code
_entity_poly.pdbx_strand_id
1 'polypeptide(L)'
;MQRLNNRAFEILHQELNKCSTNDSLGQAELEIVLNRLEQMRSQTGSAASLQELREEIVDLFPHFSENTLQEAARANQAPGLWSTIKWTAILVTSATGVIWVLNLPYPMIRWPVAKTAPIILLPSYMSMNYHYRQAIAIVEQADQLVNQATSAADFGLGSNKAKQAQKHLDALPVWFLGYWPKYTFWLGWKFTLDEYKHARTTIGRMEAQLFQENNAQTQLTQAEQALKKAKKQYQQAQTTTQREQAIISWQSSIDELEQVPQATLAGKTATIKLPAYKRDFQQVASLAAAKEFASQARKATQAKPQTAIQWQQIANLWQHAINQVQQIPLQDPSYLEAQRLLAQYQSNLETVLAKQRIFLNPRTANLIAAAKSFAWEAAKAAQNPPHPTAKWKQIEDFWKQAIEKLERVSPEDSGYTQAQKLLASYKANLGQIKLRYQAEADATKALEQAQKQIEGLLTSTPTEANSVNRNLTISKLHNIINQLEKVKNGTSAYPQAQQLLLAADKKLKQLQAQ
;
A
#
# COMPACT_ATOMS: atom_id res chain seq x y z
N MET A 1 75.39 4.34 -35.02
CA MET A 1 75.99 3.40 -34.05
C MET A 1 77.26 2.84 -34.69
N GLN A 2 78.28 2.52 -33.89
CA GLN A 2 79.48 1.83 -34.41
C GLN A 2 79.06 0.45 -34.96
N ARG A 3 79.66 0.00 -36.08
CA ARG A 3 79.29 -1.31 -36.66
C ARG A 3 79.69 -2.46 -35.75
N LEU A 4 80.79 -2.32 -35.01
CA LEU A 4 81.19 -3.23 -33.93
C LEU A 4 81.27 -2.48 -32.60
N ASN A 5 80.61 -2.96 -31.56
CA ASN A 5 80.65 -2.34 -30.23
C ASN A 5 81.79 -2.92 -29.38
N ASN A 6 82.17 -2.18 -28.32
CA ASN A 6 83.32 -2.55 -27.48
C ASN A 6 83.19 -3.93 -26.85
N ARG A 7 81.97 -4.32 -26.43
CA ARG A 7 81.73 -5.60 -25.76
C ARG A 7 81.89 -6.79 -26.71
N ALA A 8 81.36 -6.67 -27.91
CA ALA A 8 81.54 -7.69 -28.94
C ALA A 8 83.01 -7.80 -29.38
N PHE A 9 83.71 -6.66 -29.48
CA PHE A 9 85.14 -6.64 -29.78
C PHE A 9 85.97 -7.33 -28.70
N GLU A 10 85.70 -7.09 -27.42
CA GLU A 10 86.43 -7.74 -26.31
C GLU A 10 86.28 -9.25 -26.32
N ILE A 11 85.07 -9.76 -26.62
CA ILE A 11 84.80 -11.20 -26.72
C ILE A 11 85.63 -11.82 -27.85
N LEU A 12 85.66 -11.18 -29.02
CA LEU A 12 86.43 -11.65 -30.17
C LEU A 12 87.95 -11.56 -29.91
N HIS A 13 88.41 -10.45 -29.36
CA HIS A 13 89.81 -10.20 -29.04
C HIS A 13 90.36 -11.21 -28.04
N GLN A 14 89.59 -11.59 -27.02
CA GLN A 14 90.02 -12.59 -26.03
C GLN A 14 90.20 -13.97 -26.65
N GLU A 15 89.33 -14.35 -27.58
CA GLU A 15 89.43 -15.66 -28.23
C GLU A 15 90.48 -15.68 -29.32
N LEU A 16 90.66 -14.58 -30.07
CA LEU A 16 91.73 -14.44 -31.06
C LEU A 16 93.11 -14.60 -30.43
N ASN A 17 93.34 -13.99 -29.27
CA ASN A 17 94.59 -14.16 -28.51
C ASN A 17 94.83 -15.60 -28.02
N LYS A 18 93.78 -16.40 -27.84
CA LYS A 18 93.93 -17.82 -27.48
C LYS A 18 94.20 -18.69 -28.72
N CYS A 19 93.64 -18.31 -29.86
CA CYS A 19 93.79 -19.04 -31.11
C CYS A 19 95.11 -18.72 -31.85
N SER A 20 95.73 -17.57 -31.59
CA SER A 20 97.00 -17.18 -32.20
C SER A 20 98.19 -17.94 -31.61
N THR A 21 99.07 -18.44 -32.49
CA THR A 21 100.38 -18.99 -32.09
C THR A 21 101.39 -17.86 -31.81
N ASN A 22 102.34 -18.11 -30.91
CA ASN A 22 103.30 -17.10 -30.45
C ASN A 22 104.49 -16.88 -31.41
N ASP A 23 104.37 -17.34 -32.65
CA ASP A 23 105.33 -17.13 -33.72
C ASP A 23 105.01 -15.87 -34.54
N SER A 24 106.00 -15.36 -35.27
CA SER A 24 105.89 -14.08 -35.98
C SER A 24 104.79 -14.06 -37.05
N LEU A 25 104.41 -15.21 -37.60
CA LEU A 25 103.30 -15.32 -38.54
C LEU A 25 101.94 -15.22 -37.83
N GLY A 26 101.73 -15.98 -36.74
CA GLY A 26 100.49 -15.92 -35.96
C GLY A 26 100.24 -14.56 -35.31
N GLN A 27 101.31 -13.85 -34.91
CA GLN A 27 101.17 -12.47 -34.42
C GLN A 27 100.81 -11.48 -35.52
N ALA A 28 101.34 -11.64 -36.74
CA ALA A 28 100.98 -10.78 -37.88
C ALA A 28 99.52 -11.01 -38.32
N GLU A 29 99.06 -12.27 -38.37
CA GLU A 29 97.67 -12.63 -38.69
C GLU A 29 96.69 -12.08 -37.64
N LEU A 30 97.04 -12.17 -36.35
CA LEU A 30 96.29 -11.58 -35.26
C LEU A 30 96.16 -10.06 -35.41
N GLU A 31 97.26 -9.35 -35.70
CA GLU A 31 97.25 -7.90 -35.86
C GLU A 31 96.41 -7.44 -37.06
N ILE A 32 96.40 -8.21 -38.15
CA ILE A 32 95.55 -7.95 -39.32
C ILE A 32 94.06 -8.04 -38.94
N VAL A 33 93.65 -9.12 -38.28
CA VAL A 33 92.24 -9.32 -37.87
C VAL A 33 91.82 -8.27 -36.84
N LEU A 34 92.68 -7.92 -35.88
CA LEU A 34 92.38 -6.89 -34.90
C LEU A 34 92.21 -5.51 -35.54
N ASN A 35 93.03 -5.15 -36.52
CA ASN A 35 92.87 -3.90 -37.28
C ASN A 35 91.56 -3.88 -38.09
N ARG A 36 91.17 -5.00 -38.71
CA ARG A 36 89.86 -5.11 -39.40
C ARG A 36 88.70 -4.87 -38.42
N LEU A 37 88.75 -5.50 -37.26
CA LEU A 37 87.73 -5.34 -36.21
C LEU A 37 87.72 -3.92 -35.61
N GLU A 38 88.87 -3.27 -35.44
CA GLU A 38 88.96 -1.85 -35.03
C GLU A 38 88.42 -0.91 -36.11
N GLN A 39 88.64 -1.22 -37.39
CA GLN A 39 88.04 -0.48 -38.49
C GLN A 39 86.51 -0.58 -38.45
N MET A 40 85.95 -1.76 -38.15
CA MET A 40 84.50 -1.92 -37.94
C MET A 40 83.99 -1.13 -36.71
N ARG A 41 84.82 -0.92 -35.68
CA ARG A 41 84.47 -0.06 -34.53
C ARG A 41 84.47 1.44 -34.88
N SER A 42 85.35 1.87 -35.77
CA SER A 42 85.43 3.29 -36.17
C SER A 42 84.38 3.70 -37.21
N GLN A 43 83.84 2.75 -37.99
CA GLN A 43 82.79 3.00 -38.97
C GLN A 43 81.39 3.10 -38.34
N THR A 44 80.57 4.03 -38.85
CA THR A 44 79.15 4.16 -38.46
C THR A 44 78.23 3.51 -39.49
N GLY A 45 77.40 2.54 -39.07
CA GLY A 45 76.51 1.79 -39.96
C GLY A 45 75.61 0.82 -39.19
N SER A 46 74.99 -0.14 -39.89
CA SER A 46 74.27 -1.25 -39.25
C SER A 46 75.24 -2.13 -38.45
N ALA A 47 74.77 -2.67 -37.32
CA ALA A 47 75.58 -3.56 -36.48
C ALA A 47 76.01 -4.79 -37.29
N ALA A 48 77.29 -5.14 -37.19
CA ALA A 48 77.88 -6.24 -37.92
C ALA A 48 77.18 -7.55 -37.57
N SER A 49 76.72 -8.25 -38.61
CA SER A 49 76.03 -9.52 -38.50
C SER A 49 77.02 -10.66 -38.21
N LEU A 50 76.47 -11.81 -37.78
CA LEU A 50 77.27 -13.02 -37.56
C LEU A 50 78.05 -13.44 -38.82
N GLN A 51 77.44 -13.29 -39.99
CA GLN A 51 78.05 -13.65 -41.27
C GLN A 51 79.25 -12.74 -41.57
N GLU A 52 79.09 -11.42 -41.40
CA GLU A 52 80.17 -10.44 -41.60
C GLU A 52 81.31 -10.65 -40.62
N LEU A 53 81.02 -10.91 -39.33
CA LEU A 53 82.07 -11.21 -38.34
C LEU A 53 82.81 -12.52 -38.63
N ARG A 54 82.11 -13.51 -39.20
CA ARG A 54 82.72 -14.78 -39.61
C ARG A 54 83.64 -14.58 -40.81
N GLU A 55 83.23 -13.80 -41.81
CA GLU A 55 84.03 -13.52 -43.01
C GLU A 55 85.34 -12.78 -42.69
N GLU A 56 85.33 -11.87 -41.72
CA GLU A 56 86.50 -11.08 -41.33
C GLU A 56 87.55 -11.85 -40.50
N ILE A 57 87.15 -12.98 -39.90
CA ILE A 57 87.96 -13.73 -38.91
C ILE A 57 88.35 -15.13 -39.42
N VAL A 58 87.44 -15.85 -40.06
CA VAL A 58 87.62 -17.28 -40.36
C VAL A 58 88.55 -17.53 -41.56
N ASP A 59 88.84 -16.50 -42.37
CA ASP A 59 89.83 -16.59 -43.46
C ASP A 59 91.26 -16.83 -42.94
N LEU A 60 91.63 -16.15 -41.86
CA LEU A 60 92.93 -16.25 -41.19
C LEU A 60 92.90 -17.18 -39.98
N PHE A 61 91.74 -17.40 -39.36
CA PHE A 61 91.57 -18.34 -38.24
C PHE A 61 90.47 -19.39 -38.55
N PRO A 62 90.75 -20.42 -39.37
CA PRO A 62 89.75 -21.39 -39.83
C PRO A 62 89.11 -22.23 -38.72
N HIS A 63 89.77 -22.36 -37.58
CA HIS A 63 89.30 -23.13 -36.42
C HIS A 63 88.72 -22.25 -35.30
N PHE A 64 88.42 -20.98 -35.60
CA PHE A 64 87.88 -20.06 -34.62
C PHE A 64 86.51 -20.53 -34.08
N SER A 65 86.28 -20.32 -32.79
CA SER A 65 85.08 -20.82 -32.10
C SER A 65 83.81 -20.18 -32.67
N GLU A 66 82.98 -21.01 -33.30
CA GLU A 66 81.71 -20.58 -33.87
C GLU A 66 80.73 -20.09 -32.79
N ASN A 67 80.78 -20.69 -31.60
CA ASN A 67 79.98 -20.24 -30.46
C ASN A 67 80.40 -18.83 -30.01
N THR A 68 81.69 -18.51 -30.07
CA THR A 68 82.21 -17.19 -29.72
C THR A 68 81.82 -16.14 -30.76
N LEU A 69 81.81 -16.48 -32.06
CA LEU A 69 81.27 -15.60 -33.11
C LEU A 69 79.79 -15.31 -32.89
N GLN A 70 78.99 -16.32 -32.54
CA GLN A 70 77.57 -16.14 -32.21
C GLN A 70 77.37 -15.27 -30.97
N GLU A 71 78.18 -15.47 -29.93
CA GLU A 71 78.13 -14.69 -28.71
C GLU A 71 78.50 -13.22 -28.96
N ALA A 72 79.56 -12.98 -29.73
CA ALA A 72 79.98 -11.65 -30.14
C ALA A 72 78.91 -10.96 -31.01
N ALA A 73 78.32 -11.66 -32.00
CA ALA A 73 77.27 -11.10 -32.84
C ALA A 73 76.01 -10.74 -32.03
N ARG A 74 75.61 -11.57 -31.06
CA ARG A 74 74.51 -11.26 -30.13
C ARG A 74 74.85 -10.07 -29.23
N ALA A 75 76.09 -9.98 -28.77
CA ALA A 75 76.56 -8.85 -27.98
C ALA A 75 76.66 -7.56 -28.82
N ASN A 76 76.86 -7.68 -30.13
CA ASN A 76 77.05 -6.56 -31.05
C ASN A 76 75.74 -5.88 -31.50
N GLN A 77 74.62 -6.60 -31.45
CA GLN A 77 73.31 -6.03 -31.75
C GLN A 77 72.84 -5.10 -30.63
N ALA A 78 72.31 -3.93 -30.97
CA ALA A 78 71.68 -3.06 -29.98
C ALA A 78 70.51 -3.82 -29.31
N PRO A 79 70.31 -3.69 -27.99
CA PRO A 79 69.27 -4.45 -27.31
C PRO A 79 67.90 -4.10 -27.91
N GLY A 80 67.25 -5.10 -28.53
CA GLY A 80 65.84 -5.04 -28.86
C GLY A 80 65.03 -4.74 -27.59
N LEU A 81 63.89 -4.06 -27.76
CA LEU A 81 62.97 -3.50 -26.75
C LEU A 81 62.49 -4.41 -25.59
N TRP A 82 63.06 -5.61 -25.43
CA TRP A 82 62.61 -6.66 -24.51
C TRP A 82 63.67 -7.26 -23.58
N SER A 83 64.93 -6.78 -23.57
CA SER A 83 65.97 -7.40 -22.72
C SER A 83 66.46 -6.58 -21.52
N THR A 84 65.92 -5.38 -21.28
CA THR A 84 66.13 -4.63 -20.03
C THR A 84 64.84 -4.43 -19.24
N ILE A 85 64.05 -5.50 -19.10
CA ILE A 85 63.13 -5.66 -17.97
C ILE A 85 63.93 -6.35 -16.86
N LYS A 86 64.78 -5.58 -16.19
CA LYS A 86 65.16 -5.86 -14.79
C LYS A 86 65.04 -4.53 -14.04
N TRP A 87 63.82 -4.32 -13.54
CA TRP A 87 63.36 -3.35 -12.52
C TRP A 87 62.91 -1.93 -12.92
N THR A 88 63.22 -1.37 -14.09
CA THR A 88 62.82 0.02 -14.41
C THR A 88 61.54 0.16 -15.25
N ALA A 89 61.16 -0.84 -16.05
CA ALA A 89 59.87 -0.85 -16.76
C ALA A 89 58.66 -1.19 -15.86
N ILE A 90 58.90 -1.62 -14.61
CA ILE A 90 57.85 -1.66 -13.60
C ILE A 90 57.44 -0.24 -13.21
N LEU A 91 58.28 0.80 -13.33
CA LEU A 91 58.00 2.07 -12.67
C LEU A 91 57.05 3.04 -13.41
N VAL A 92 56.68 2.79 -14.67
CA VAL A 92 55.78 3.69 -15.43
C VAL A 92 54.41 3.06 -15.72
N THR A 93 54.31 1.73 -15.77
CA THR A 93 53.03 1.01 -15.57
C THR A 93 52.70 0.80 -14.08
N SER A 94 53.65 1.01 -13.15
CA SER A 94 53.36 0.91 -11.71
C SER A 94 52.49 2.05 -11.23
N ALA A 95 52.67 3.31 -11.62
CA ALA A 95 51.89 4.36 -10.96
C ALA A 95 50.39 4.15 -11.19
N THR A 96 49.93 4.02 -12.43
CA THR A 96 48.50 3.81 -12.74
C THR A 96 48.02 2.40 -12.41
N GLY A 97 48.81 1.35 -12.67
CA GLY A 97 48.46 -0.03 -12.35
C GLY A 97 48.42 -0.31 -10.84
N VAL A 98 49.38 0.22 -10.08
CA VAL A 98 49.41 0.17 -8.62
C VAL A 98 48.32 1.09 -8.06
N ILE A 99 48.10 2.31 -8.56
CA ILE A 99 46.96 3.14 -8.12
C ILE A 99 45.63 2.40 -8.36
N TRP A 100 45.48 1.70 -9.49
CA TRP A 100 44.28 0.90 -9.76
C TRP A 100 44.14 -0.29 -8.81
N VAL A 101 45.19 -1.08 -8.60
CA VAL A 101 45.22 -2.21 -7.66
C VAL A 101 44.99 -1.76 -6.20
N LEU A 102 45.61 -0.66 -5.79
CA LEU A 102 45.45 -0.08 -4.45
C LEU A 102 44.07 0.58 -4.25
N ASN A 103 43.37 0.93 -5.33
CA ASN A 103 42.00 1.43 -5.31
C ASN A 103 40.94 0.33 -5.53
N LEU A 104 41.34 -0.95 -5.63
CA LEU A 104 40.38 -2.06 -5.73
C LEU A 104 39.49 -2.14 -4.48
N PRO A 105 38.21 -2.53 -4.62
CA PRO A 105 37.26 -2.63 -3.52
C PRO A 105 37.47 -3.87 -2.63
N TYR A 106 38.73 -4.31 -2.44
CA TYR A 106 39.08 -5.49 -1.64
C TYR A 106 39.60 -5.10 -0.25
N PRO A 107 38.96 -5.54 0.85
CA PRO A 107 39.31 -5.11 2.21
C PRO A 107 40.79 -5.33 2.57
N MET A 108 41.38 -6.46 2.17
CA MET A 108 42.77 -6.81 2.55
C MET A 108 43.83 -5.91 1.90
N ILE A 109 43.55 -5.36 0.70
CA ILE A 109 44.47 -4.47 -0.02
C ILE A 109 44.25 -3.02 0.42
N ARG A 110 42.98 -2.64 0.64
CA ARG A 110 42.59 -1.25 0.87
C ARG A 110 42.85 -0.76 2.28
N TRP A 111 42.80 -1.65 3.27
CA TRP A 111 43.02 -1.33 4.68
C TRP A 111 44.44 -0.82 4.98
N PRO A 112 45.52 -1.48 4.49
CA PRO A 112 46.87 -0.94 4.56
C PRO A 112 47.02 0.42 3.87
N VAL A 113 46.48 0.58 2.65
CA VAL A 113 46.58 1.80 1.83
C VAL A 113 45.91 3.00 2.52
N ALA A 114 44.74 2.79 3.11
CA ALA A 114 44.04 3.84 3.86
C ALA A 114 44.83 4.33 5.09
N LYS A 115 45.65 3.47 5.69
CA LYS A 115 46.49 3.80 6.86
C LYS A 115 47.81 4.48 6.49
N THR A 116 48.40 4.12 5.35
CA THR A 116 49.75 4.54 4.97
C THR A 116 49.78 5.62 3.87
N ALA A 117 48.85 5.62 2.93
CA ALA A 117 48.84 6.54 1.78
C ALA A 117 47.41 6.92 1.35
N PRO A 118 46.63 7.63 2.21
CA PRO A 118 45.21 7.90 1.99
C PRO A 118 44.90 8.74 0.73
N ILE A 119 45.88 9.52 0.23
CA ILE A 119 45.75 10.35 -0.98
C ILE A 119 45.43 9.49 -2.22
N ILE A 120 45.90 8.25 -2.28
CA ILE A 120 45.67 7.33 -3.41
C ILE A 120 44.17 6.95 -3.53
N LEU A 121 43.42 7.04 -2.43
CA LEU A 121 42.01 6.68 -2.37
C LEU A 121 41.05 7.87 -2.54
N LEU A 122 41.57 9.10 -2.74
CA LEU A 122 40.78 10.34 -2.87
C LEU A 122 39.61 10.24 -3.87
N PRO A 123 39.78 9.77 -5.12
CA PRO A 123 38.68 9.65 -6.07
C PRO A 123 37.55 8.74 -5.57
N SER A 124 37.90 7.65 -4.88
CA SER A 124 36.90 6.75 -4.30
C SER A 124 36.22 7.34 -3.08
N TYR A 125 36.93 8.11 -2.25
CA TYR A 125 36.32 8.82 -1.12
C TYR A 125 35.36 9.91 -1.62
N MET A 126 35.70 10.62 -2.69
CA MET A 126 34.82 11.63 -3.32
C MET A 126 33.54 10.99 -3.87
N SER A 127 33.67 9.88 -4.61
CA SER A 127 32.51 9.13 -5.12
C SER A 127 31.63 8.63 -3.97
N MET A 128 32.23 8.02 -2.95
CA MET A 128 31.49 7.54 -1.78
C MET A 128 30.79 8.67 -1.02
N ASN A 129 31.42 9.83 -0.83
CA ASN A 129 30.79 11.00 -0.21
C ASN A 129 29.60 11.51 -1.03
N TYR A 130 29.73 11.57 -2.36
CA TYR A 130 28.64 11.95 -3.25
C TYR A 130 27.45 11.01 -3.10
N HIS A 131 27.67 9.70 -3.24
CA HIS A 131 26.62 8.70 -3.11
C HIS A 131 26.00 8.70 -1.71
N TYR A 132 26.80 8.88 -0.66
CA TYR A 132 26.30 8.96 0.70
C TYR A 132 25.38 10.18 0.90
N ARG A 133 25.83 11.38 0.55
CA ARG A 133 25.05 12.61 0.72
C ARG A 133 23.76 12.60 -0.10
N GLN A 134 23.84 12.11 -1.35
CA GLN A 134 22.67 11.96 -2.21
C GLN A 134 21.71 10.92 -1.63
N ALA A 135 22.21 9.79 -1.14
CA ALA A 135 21.37 8.79 -0.48
C ALA A 135 20.61 9.40 0.70
N ILE A 136 21.29 10.03 1.67
CA ILE A 136 20.64 10.58 2.87
C ILE A 136 19.57 11.63 2.48
N ALA A 137 19.91 12.57 1.58
CA ALA A 137 18.97 13.60 1.16
C ALA A 137 17.74 13.05 0.43
N ILE A 138 17.93 12.02 -0.41
CA ILE A 138 16.82 11.40 -1.16
C ILE A 138 15.98 10.49 -0.25
N VAL A 139 16.59 9.82 0.75
CA VAL A 139 15.87 9.05 1.77
C VAL A 139 14.90 9.95 2.53
N GLU A 140 15.35 11.12 2.97
CA GLU A 140 14.51 12.09 3.67
C GLU A 140 13.34 12.56 2.78
N GLN A 141 13.61 12.89 1.51
CA GLN A 141 12.56 13.25 0.56
C GLN A 141 11.55 12.10 0.36
N ALA A 142 12.03 10.87 0.19
CA ALA A 142 11.19 9.70 0.03
C ALA A 142 10.33 9.46 1.28
N ASP A 143 10.91 9.60 2.47
CA ASP A 143 10.21 9.38 3.75
C ASP A 143 9.07 10.38 3.93
N GLN A 144 9.31 11.66 3.63
CA GLN A 144 8.26 12.68 3.65
C GLN A 144 7.11 12.33 2.70
N LEU A 145 7.43 11.92 1.46
CA LEU A 145 6.42 11.58 0.45
C LEU A 145 5.64 10.31 0.76
N VAL A 146 6.22 9.36 1.50
CA VAL A 146 5.59 8.08 1.85
C VAL A 146 4.83 8.16 3.18
N ASN A 147 5.41 8.78 4.21
CA ASN A 147 4.80 8.86 5.54
C ASN A 147 3.78 9.99 5.68
N GLN A 148 3.89 11.04 4.86
CA GLN A 148 2.95 12.16 4.84
C GLN A 148 2.11 12.18 3.55
N ALA A 149 2.06 11.05 2.83
CA ALA A 149 1.29 10.93 1.61
C ALA A 149 -0.20 11.25 1.84
N THR A 150 -0.75 12.09 0.97
CA THR A 150 -2.20 12.39 0.96
C THR A 150 -2.88 11.89 -0.30
N SER A 151 -2.10 11.48 -1.30
CA SER A 151 -2.56 11.00 -2.59
C SER A 151 -1.74 9.82 -3.11
N ALA A 152 -2.30 9.07 -4.06
CA ALA A 152 -1.57 8.03 -4.79
C ALA A 152 -0.38 8.59 -5.60
N ALA A 153 -0.44 9.86 -6.02
CA ALA A 153 0.65 10.53 -6.72
C ALA A 153 1.87 10.74 -5.81
N ASP A 154 1.64 11.06 -4.53
CA ASP A 154 2.71 11.21 -3.52
C ASP A 154 3.45 9.89 -3.33
N PHE A 155 2.73 8.78 -3.23
CA PHE A 155 3.33 7.44 -3.18
C PHE A 155 4.10 7.08 -4.44
N GLY A 156 3.61 7.46 -5.62
CA GLY A 156 4.33 7.25 -6.89
C GLY A 156 5.66 8.01 -6.93
N LEU A 157 5.67 9.27 -6.50
CA LEU A 157 6.89 10.08 -6.43
C LEU A 157 7.83 9.57 -5.33
N GLY A 158 7.29 9.21 -4.16
CA GLY A 158 8.01 8.59 -3.05
C GLY A 158 8.68 7.27 -3.46
N SER A 159 8.00 6.42 -4.24
CA SER A 159 8.58 5.18 -4.78
C SER A 159 9.77 5.45 -5.71
N ASN A 160 9.67 6.44 -6.59
CA ASN A 160 10.77 6.82 -7.47
C ASN A 160 11.97 7.35 -6.66
N LYS A 161 11.72 8.15 -5.61
CA LYS A 161 12.76 8.65 -4.71
C LYS A 161 13.40 7.51 -3.90
N ALA A 162 12.61 6.59 -3.34
CA ALA A 162 13.12 5.42 -2.64
C ALA A 162 14.05 4.58 -3.52
N LYS A 163 13.67 4.33 -4.80
CA LYS A 163 14.54 3.63 -5.77
C LYS A 163 15.84 4.38 -6.06
N GLN A 164 15.78 5.71 -6.19
CA GLN A 164 16.98 6.53 -6.37
C GLN A 164 17.90 6.48 -5.14
N ALA A 165 17.33 6.62 -3.93
CA ALA A 165 18.06 6.48 -2.68
C ALA A 165 18.72 5.11 -2.55
N GLN A 166 17.97 4.03 -2.82
CA GLN A 166 18.49 2.66 -2.81
C GLN A 166 19.67 2.49 -3.78
N LYS A 167 19.58 3.02 -5.00
CA LYS A 167 20.68 3.02 -5.97
C LYS A 167 21.93 3.72 -5.44
N HIS A 168 21.77 4.85 -4.73
CA HIS A 168 22.90 5.54 -4.11
C HIS A 168 23.46 4.79 -2.90
N LEU A 169 22.62 4.15 -2.09
CA LEU A 169 23.06 3.30 -0.97
C LEU A 169 23.79 2.04 -1.44
N ASP A 170 23.36 1.43 -2.56
CA ASP A 170 23.98 0.25 -3.17
C ASP A 170 25.33 0.56 -3.84
N ALA A 171 25.53 1.81 -4.26
CA ALA A 171 26.81 2.29 -4.76
C ALA A 171 27.86 2.48 -3.63
N LEU A 172 27.45 2.39 -2.36
CA LEU A 172 28.38 2.49 -1.23
C LEU A 172 29.13 1.16 -1.01
N PRO A 173 30.47 1.15 -0.97
CA PRO A 173 31.25 -0.09 -0.95
C PRO A 173 31.15 -0.89 0.37
N VAL A 174 30.84 -2.19 0.35
CA VAL A 174 30.67 -3.00 1.59
C VAL A 174 31.85 -2.94 2.58
N TRP A 175 33.08 -2.74 2.11
CA TRP A 175 34.28 -2.70 2.95
C TRP A 175 34.36 -1.48 3.90
N PHE A 176 33.57 -0.41 3.71
CA PHE A 176 33.60 0.76 4.62
C PHE A 176 32.95 0.45 5.99
N LEU A 177 32.16 -0.63 6.10
CA LEU A 177 31.37 -0.97 7.30
C LEU A 177 32.20 -1.42 8.50
N GLY A 178 33.51 -1.68 8.32
CA GLY A 178 34.41 -2.18 9.37
C GLY A 178 35.64 -1.33 9.66
N TYR A 179 35.89 -0.22 8.95
CA TYR A 179 37.08 0.60 9.17
C TYR A 179 36.87 2.08 8.85
N TRP A 180 37.13 2.94 9.84
CA TRP A 180 37.05 4.40 9.73
C TRP A 180 38.44 5.05 9.84
N PRO A 181 38.94 5.75 8.78
CA PRO A 181 40.15 6.54 8.88
C PRO A 181 39.88 7.86 9.62
N LYS A 182 40.45 8.01 10.82
CA LYS A 182 40.34 9.20 11.70
C LYS A 182 40.73 10.53 11.04
N TYR A 183 41.43 10.50 9.91
CA TYR A 183 42.10 11.66 9.30
C TYR A 183 41.36 12.30 8.11
N THR A 184 40.10 11.94 7.85
CA THR A 184 39.33 12.45 6.67
C THR A 184 38.37 13.62 6.98
N PHE A 185 38.35 14.09 8.23
CA PHE A 185 37.47 15.18 8.69
C PHE A 185 37.73 16.54 7.98
N TRP A 186 38.99 16.83 7.62
CA TRP A 186 39.40 18.06 6.90
C TRP A 186 38.88 18.18 5.46
N LEU A 187 38.31 17.11 4.89
CA LEU A 187 37.67 17.10 3.56
C LEU A 187 36.15 17.30 3.62
N GLY A 188 35.62 17.72 4.78
CA GLY A 188 34.18 17.95 4.98
C GLY A 188 33.35 16.66 4.96
N TRP A 189 33.98 15.50 5.13
CA TRP A 189 33.32 14.20 5.12
C TRP A 189 32.70 13.88 6.48
N LYS A 190 31.39 13.57 6.52
CA LYS A 190 30.60 13.32 7.74
C LYS A 190 29.82 12.01 7.65
N PHE A 191 30.50 10.93 7.31
CA PHE A 191 29.88 9.60 7.31
C PHE A 191 29.68 9.09 8.74
N THR A 192 28.53 8.49 9.04
CA THR A 192 28.33 7.71 10.27
C THR A 192 27.70 6.35 9.96
N LEU A 193 28.15 5.31 10.65
CA LEU A 193 27.61 3.96 10.48
C LEU A 193 26.13 3.91 10.89
N ASP A 194 25.74 4.69 11.89
CA ASP A 194 24.37 4.75 12.39
C ASP A 194 23.42 5.41 11.39
N GLU A 195 23.80 6.53 10.77
CA GLU A 195 22.99 7.21 9.75
C GLU A 195 22.86 6.34 8.48
N TYR A 196 23.92 5.61 8.09
CA TYR A 196 23.84 4.63 7.02
C TYR A 196 22.90 3.47 7.34
N LYS A 197 23.04 2.84 8.52
CA LYS A 197 22.14 1.76 8.98
C LYS A 197 20.70 2.25 9.02
N HIS A 198 20.48 3.44 9.59
CA HIS A 198 19.18 4.09 9.65
C HIS A 198 18.59 4.27 8.24
N ALA A 199 19.33 4.88 7.32
CA ALA A 199 18.89 5.09 5.93
C ALA A 199 18.48 3.77 5.24
N ARG A 200 19.27 2.70 5.39
CA ARG A 200 18.95 1.36 4.87
C ARG A 200 17.68 0.79 5.49
N THR A 201 17.53 0.87 6.81
CA THR A 201 16.31 0.40 7.49
C THR A 201 15.07 1.20 7.10
N THR A 202 15.20 2.51 6.94
CA THR A 202 14.11 3.41 6.52
C THR A 202 13.65 3.07 5.11
N ILE A 203 14.58 2.85 4.17
CA ILE A 203 14.25 2.40 2.81
C ILE A 203 13.53 1.06 2.83
N GLY A 204 14.06 0.06 3.54
CA GLY A 204 13.41 -1.26 3.63
C GLY A 204 11.98 -1.19 4.20
N ARG A 205 11.75 -0.35 5.22
CA ARG A 205 10.41 -0.08 5.77
C ARG A 205 9.49 0.59 4.73
N MET A 206 10.00 1.62 4.04
CA MET A 206 9.23 2.31 3.00
C MET A 206 8.88 1.41 1.83
N GLU A 207 9.80 0.54 1.39
CA GLU A 207 9.54 -0.43 0.32
C GLU A 207 8.40 -1.38 0.69
N ALA A 208 8.38 -1.87 1.94
CA ALA A 208 7.29 -2.70 2.42
C ALA A 208 5.95 -1.93 2.45
N GLN A 209 5.95 -0.68 2.92
CA GLN A 209 4.74 0.17 2.93
C GLN A 209 4.25 0.48 1.52
N LEU A 210 5.15 0.85 0.61
CA LEU A 210 4.84 1.12 -0.79
C LEU A 210 4.31 -0.13 -1.50
N PHE A 211 4.85 -1.31 -1.20
CA PHE A 211 4.36 -2.58 -1.74
C PHE A 211 2.93 -2.86 -1.28
N GLN A 212 2.66 -2.72 0.02
CA GLN A 212 1.31 -2.88 0.58
C GLN A 212 0.33 -1.87 -0.03
N GLU A 213 0.72 -0.61 -0.12
CA GLU A 213 -0.09 0.47 -0.71
C GLU A 213 -0.40 0.18 -2.19
N ASN A 214 0.59 -0.21 -3.00
CA ASN A 214 0.38 -0.51 -4.41
C ASN A 214 -0.59 -1.68 -4.63
N ASN A 215 -0.47 -2.72 -3.81
CA ASN A 215 -1.40 -3.85 -3.85
C ASN A 215 -2.82 -3.43 -3.47
N ALA A 216 -2.97 -2.66 -2.39
CA ALA A 216 -4.26 -2.14 -1.94
C ALA A 216 -4.88 -1.18 -2.97
N GLN A 217 -4.08 -0.32 -3.59
CA GLN A 217 -4.52 0.59 -4.64
C GLN A 217 -4.99 -0.16 -5.89
N THR A 218 -4.32 -1.26 -6.23
CA THR A 218 -4.73 -2.15 -7.33
C THR A 218 -6.09 -2.80 -7.02
N GLN A 219 -6.25 -3.36 -5.83
CA GLN A 219 -7.53 -3.94 -5.37
C GLN A 219 -8.66 -2.91 -5.38
N LEU A 220 -8.43 -1.72 -4.80
CA LEU A 220 -9.39 -0.61 -4.82
C LEU A 220 -9.83 -0.28 -6.26
N THR A 221 -8.86 -0.14 -7.17
CA THR A 221 -9.14 0.23 -8.56
C THR A 221 -9.93 -0.85 -9.29
N GLN A 222 -9.56 -2.12 -9.11
CA GLN A 222 -10.26 -3.26 -9.70
C GLN A 222 -11.70 -3.36 -9.20
N ALA A 223 -11.91 -3.27 -7.89
CA ALA A 223 -13.23 -3.34 -7.28
C ALA A 223 -14.12 -2.16 -7.72
N GLU A 224 -13.58 -0.94 -7.81
CA GLU A 224 -14.32 0.23 -8.33
C GLU A 224 -14.70 0.07 -9.82
N GLN A 225 -13.81 -0.52 -10.63
CA GLN A 225 -14.11 -0.82 -12.04
C GLN A 225 -15.19 -1.91 -12.17
N ALA A 226 -15.10 -2.97 -11.37
CA ALA A 226 -16.10 -4.03 -11.31
C ALA A 226 -17.47 -3.49 -10.89
N LEU A 227 -17.51 -2.62 -9.87
CA LEU A 227 -18.72 -1.94 -9.41
C LEU A 227 -19.35 -1.08 -10.51
N LYS A 228 -18.54 -0.28 -11.23
CA LYS A 228 -19.03 0.51 -12.37
C LYS A 228 -19.59 -0.38 -13.49
N LYS A 229 -18.92 -1.50 -13.78
CA LYS A 229 -19.37 -2.48 -14.77
C LYS A 229 -20.69 -3.12 -14.36
N ALA A 230 -20.83 -3.55 -13.11
CA ALA A 230 -22.05 -4.14 -12.57
C ALA A 230 -23.23 -3.16 -12.63
N LYS A 231 -23.01 -1.89 -12.25
CA LYS A 231 -23.99 -0.81 -12.40
C LYS A 231 -24.46 -0.66 -13.86
N LYS A 232 -23.52 -0.65 -14.81
CA LYS A 232 -23.84 -0.56 -16.26
C LYS A 232 -24.61 -1.78 -16.75
N GLN A 233 -24.21 -2.99 -16.34
CA GLN A 233 -24.91 -4.23 -16.68
C GLN A 233 -26.35 -4.22 -16.14
N TYR A 234 -26.57 -3.73 -14.93
CA TYR A 234 -27.90 -3.58 -14.36
C TYR A 234 -28.78 -2.64 -15.20
N GLN A 235 -28.24 -1.50 -15.61
CA GLN A 235 -28.95 -0.51 -16.43
C GLN A 235 -29.31 -1.03 -17.83
N GLN A 236 -28.43 -1.82 -18.44
CA GLN A 236 -28.59 -2.34 -19.80
C GLN A 236 -29.37 -3.67 -19.86
N ALA A 237 -29.62 -4.30 -18.71
CA ALA A 237 -30.30 -5.59 -18.64
C ALA A 237 -31.76 -5.49 -19.10
N GLN A 238 -32.13 -6.40 -20.00
CA GLN A 238 -33.49 -6.49 -20.55
C GLN A 238 -34.37 -7.48 -19.79
N THR A 239 -33.76 -8.46 -19.11
CA THR A 239 -34.47 -9.51 -18.37
C THR A 239 -34.23 -9.42 -16.86
N THR A 240 -35.13 -10.01 -16.07
CA THR A 240 -35.00 -10.07 -14.60
C THR A 240 -33.75 -10.84 -14.18
N THR A 241 -33.45 -11.96 -14.84
CA THR A 241 -32.26 -12.78 -14.56
C THR A 241 -30.95 -12.02 -14.80
N GLN A 242 -30.88 -11.21 -15.87
CA GLN A 242 -29.71 -10.36 -16.13
C GLN A 242 -29.54 -9.28 -15.05
N ARG A 243 -30.63 -8.69 -14.57
CA ARG A 243 -30.60 -7.73 -13.46
C ARG A 243 -30.14 -8.37 -12.15
N GLU A 244 -30.59 -9.58 -11.86
CA GLU A 244 -30.17 -10.34 -10.66
C GLU A 244 -28.67 -10.64 -10.67
N GLN A 245 -28.12 -11.10 -11.80
CA GLN A 245 -26.68 -11.32 -11.95
C GLN A 245 -25.87 -10.02 -11.80
N ALA A 246 -26.39 -8.90 -12.30
CA ALA A 246 -25.75 -7.60 -12.11
C ALA A 246 -25.77 -7.13 -10.64
N ILE A 247 -26.86 -7.42 -9.89
CA ILE A 247 -26.93 -7.14 -8.45
C ILE A 247 -25.92 -8.00 -7.68
N ILE A 248 -25.83 -9.30 -7.97
CA ILE A 248 -24.83 -10.19 -7.34
C ILE A 248 -23.41 -9.67 -7.62
N SER A 249 -23.12 -9.30 -8.87
CA SER A 249 -21.83 -8.74 -9.26
C SER A 249 -21.53 -7.42 -8.53
N TRP A 250 -22.54 -6.57 -8.33
CA TRP A 250 -22.40 -5.32 -7.60
C TRP A 250 -22.12 -5.57 -6.11
N GLN A 251 -22.84 -6.48 -5.45
CA GLN A 251 -22.56 -6.88 -4.07
C GLN A 251 -21.13 -7.40 -3.92
N SER A 252 -20.69 -8.28 -4.82
CA SER A 252 -19.31 -8.79 -4.83
C SER A 252 -18.26 -7.68 -4.89
N SER A 253 -18.50 -6.63 -5.70
CA SER A 253 -17.57 -5.49 -5.75
C SER A 253 -17.55 -4.67 -4.46
N ILE A 254 -18.67 -4.60 -3.72
CA ILE A 254 -18.71 -3.97 -2.39
C ILE A 254 -17.92 -4.81 -1.39
N ASP A 255 -18.07 -6.13 -1.42
CA ASP A 255 -17.33 -7.05 -0.55
C ASP A 255 -15.82 -6.97 -0.80
N GLU A 256 -15.40 -6.87 -2.07
CA GLU A 256 -13.99 -6.65 -2.45
C GLU A 256 -13.45 -5.31 -1.91
N LEU A 257 -14.27 -4.24 -1.94
CA LEU A 257 -13.88 -2.94 -1.38
C LEU A 257 -13.71 -2.98 0.15
N GLU A 258 -14.46 -3.83 0.85
CA GLU A 258 -14.31 -4.03 2.30
C GLU A 258 -13.03 -4.78 2.68
N GLN A 259 -12.49 -5.57 1.75
CA GLN A 259 -11.26 -6.34 1.95
C GLN A 259 -9.99 -5.51 1.74
N VAL A 260 -10.09 -4.29 1.19
CA VAL A 260 -8.94 -3.41 0.98
C VAL A 260 -8.30 -3.07 2.34
N PRO A 261 -7.00 -3.34 2.56
CA PRO A 261 -6.37 -3.18 3.88
C PRO A 261 -6.50 -1.77 4.46
N GLN A 262 -7.17 -1.64 5.62
CA GLN A 262 -7.50 -0.33 6.23
C GLN A 262 -6.27 0.52 6.64
N ALA A 263 -5.11 -0.11 6.84
CA ALA A 263 -3.87 0.58 7.16
C ALA A 263 -3.31 1.44 6.00
N THR A 264 -3.75 1.17 4.76
CA THR A 264 -3.30 1.85 3.53
C THR A 264 -4.14 3.09 3.23
N LEU A 265 -3.62 4.02 2.43
CA LEU A 265 -4.40 5.15 1.92
C LEU A 265 -5.54 4.68 1.02
N ALA A 266 -5.31 3.66 0.19
CA ALA A 266 -6.34 3.00 -0.59
C ALA A 266 -7.49 2.46 0.30
N GLY A 267 -7.18 1.80 1.41
CA GLY A 267 -8.19 1.31 2.36
C GLY A 267 -8.97 2.43 3.04
N LYS A 268 -8.32 3.54 3.41
CA LYS A 268 -9.01 4.75 3.92
C LYS A 268 -9.95 5.32 2.86
N THR A 269 -9.49 5.38 1.61
CA THR A 269 -10.30 5.85 0.47
C THR A 269 -11.51 4.95 0.25
N ALA A 270 -11.33 3.63 0.28
CA ALA A 270 -12.41 2.64 0.20
C ALA A 270 -13.43 2.85 1.32
N THR A 271 -12.96 3.01 2.56
CA THR A 271 -13.79 3.24 3.76
C THR A 271 -14.65 4.49 3.62
N ILE A 272 -14.10 5.58 3.07
CA ILE A 272 -14.85 6.82 2.84
C ILE A 272 -15.95 6.64 1.79
N LYS A 273 -15.69 5.85 0.73
CA LYS A 273 -16.62 5.66 -0.39
C LYS A 273 -17.66 4.56 -0.15
N LEU A 274 -17.35 3.56 0.66
CA LEU A 274 -18.18 2.38 0.95
C LEU A 274 -19.62 2.72 1.38
N PRO A 275 -19.87 3.69 2.29
CA PRO A 275 -21.23 4.07 2.67
C PRO A 275 -22.09 4.51 1.48
N ALA A 276 -21.52 5.28 0.55
CA ALA A 276 -22.24 5.71 -0.65
C ALA A 276 -22.53 4.52 -1.56
N TYR A 277 -21.58 3.61 -1.76
CA TYR A 277 -21.78 2.42 -2.57
C TYR A 277 -22.84 1.46 -2.00
N LYS A 278 -22.83 1.24 -0.68
CA LYS A 278 -23.85 0.43 0.02
C LYS A 278 -25.24 1.04 -0.10
N ARG A 279 -25.35 2.36 0.08
CA ARG A 279 -26.62 3.08 -0.10
C ARG A 279 -27.15 2.92 -1.52
N ASP A 280 -26.32 3.17 -2.53
CA ASP A 280 -26.70 3.03 -3.95
C ASP A 280 -27.13 1.58 -4.27
N PHE A 281 -26.46 0.58 -3.69
CA PHE A 281 -26.82 -0.83 -3.86
C PHE A 281 -28.18 -1.15 -3.22
N GLN A 282 -28.41 -0.71 -1.98
CA GLN A 282 -29.66 -0.94 -1.25
C GLN A 282 -30.87 -0.35 -1.99
N GLN A 283 -30.69 0.84 -2.57
CA GLN A 283 -31.68 1.49 -3.43
C GLN A 283 -32.13 0.59 -4.59
N VAL A 284 -31.17 0.03 -5.33
CA VAL A 284 -31.45 -0.81 -6.49
C VAL A 284 -31.97 -2.20 -6.12
N ALA A 285 -31.43 -2.80 -5.05
CA ALA A 285 -31.87 -4.09 -4.55
C ALA A 285 -33.34 -4.05 -4.08
N SER A 286 -33.79 -2.94 -3.48
CA SER A 286 -35.18 -2.77 -3.02
C SER A 286 -36.20 -2.80 -4.16
N LEU A 287 -35.93 -2.12 -5.28
CA LEU A 287 -36.82 -2.12 -6.44
C LEU A 287 -36.85 -3.50 -7.14
N ALA A 288 -35.70 -4.17 -7.21
CA ALA A 288 -35.62 -5.53 -7.77
C ALA A 288 -36.42 -6.53 -6.90
N ALA A 289 -36.23 -6.49 -5.58
CA ALA A 289 -37.00 -7.30 -4.64
C ALA A 289 -38.50 -7.02 -4.76
N ALA A 290 -38.90 -5.75 -4.90
CA ALA A 290 -40.30 -5.38 -5.10
C ALA A 290 -40.91 -6.03 -6.35
N LYS A 291 -40.19 -5.96 -7.48
CA LYS A 291 -40.63 -6.55 -8.76
C LYS A 291 -40.74 -8.07 -8.67
N GLU A 292 -39.85 -8.71 -7.91
CA GLU A 292 -39.89 -10.16 -7.70
C GLU A 292 -41.09 -10.60 -6.86
N PHE A 293 -41.36 -9.94 -5.73
CA PHE A 293 -42.58 -10.19 -4.95
C PHE A 293 -43.85 -9.99 -5.80
N ALA A 294 -43.89 -8.94 -6.62
CA ALA A 294 -44.99 -8.70 -7.56
C ALA A 294 -45.11 -9.81 -8.62
N SER A 295 -43.99 -10.32 -9.14
CA SER A 295 -43.96 -11.44 -10.08
C SER A 295 -44.54 -12.71 -9.45
N GLN A 296 -44.10 -13.06 -8.24
CA GLN A 296 -44.62 -14.21 -7.49
C GLN A 296 -46.12 -14.06 -7.21
N ALA A 297 -46.57 -12.86 -6.81
CA ALA A 297 -47.98 -12.58 -6.57
C ALA A 297 -48.84 -12.79 -7.82
N ARG A 298 -48.37 -12.34 -8.99
CA ARG A 298 -49.04 -12.57 -10.29
C ARG A 298 -49.13 -14.05 -10.62
N LYS A 299 -48.01 -14.80 -10.51
CA LYS A 299 -47.98 -16.25 -10.76
C LYS A 299 -48.96 -17.00 -9.84
N ALA A 300 -48.95 -16.67 -8.55
CA ALA A 300 -49.85 -17.28 -7.58
C ALA A 300 -51.33 -16.91 -7.84
N THR A 301 -51.60 -15.70 -8.33
CA THR A 301 -52.95 -15.29 -8.77
C THR A 301 -53.42 -16.10 -9.99
N GLN A 302 -52.53 -16.34 -10.95
CA GLN A 302 -52.82 -17.14 -12.15
C GLN A 302 -53.13 -18.61 -11.83
N ALA A 303 -52.62 -19.13 -10.71
CA ALA A 303 -52.89 -20.49 -10.24
C ALA A 303 -54.34 -20.70 -9.72
N LYS A 304 -55.23 -19.71 -9.89
CA LYS A 304 -56.66 -19.73 -9.51
C LYS A 304 -56.92 -20.28 -8.09
N PRO A 305 -56.48 -19.54 -7.06
CA PRO A 305 -56.66 -19.93 -5.67
C PRO A 305 -58.13 -20.17 -5.29
N GLN A 306 -58.37 -21.21 -4.50
CA GLN A 306 -59.72 -21.69 -4.12
C GLN A 306 -60.06 -21.42 -2.65
N THR A 307 -59.14 -20.86 -1.86
CA THR A 307 -59.35 -20.62 -0.43
C THR A 307 -58.96 -19.20 -0.01
N ALA A 308 -59.60 -18.69 1.04
CA ALA A 308 -59.27 -17.41 1.66
C ALA A 308 -57.79 -17.31 2.09
N ILE A 309 -57.19 -18.44 2.48
CA ILE A 309 -55.79 -18.53 2.92
C ILE A 309 -54.83 -18.35 1.74
N GLN A 310 -55.08 -18.99 0.60
CA GLN A 310 -54.24 -18.81 -0.58
C GLN A 310 -54.33 -17.37 -1.12
N TRP A 311 -55.53 -16.77 -1.11
CA TRP A 311 -55.68 -15.35 -1.42
C TRP A 311 -54.96 -14.44 -0.40
N GLN A 312 -54.90 -14.83 0.88
CA GLN A 312 -54.09 -14.11 1.88
C GLN A 312 -52.60 -14.14 1.54
N GLN A 313 -52.07 -15.28 1.13
CA GLN A 313 -50.66 -15.41 0.79
C GLN A 313 -50.29 -14.50 -0.39
N ILE A 314 -51.17 -14.40 -1.39
CA ILE A 314 -51.01 -13.50 -2.52
C ILE A 314 -51.08 -12.03 -2.07
N ALA A 315 -52.01 -11.69 -1.18
CA ALA A 315 -52.10 -10.36 -0.62
C ALA A 315 -50.81 -9.98 0.13
N ASN A 316 -50.21 -10.91 0.87
CA ASN A 316 -48.92 -10.69 1.53
C ASN A 316 -47.80 -10.41 0.52
N LEU A 317 -47.72 -11.18 -0.59
CA LEU A 317 -46.73 -10.95 -1.64
C LEU A 317 -46.86 -9.54 -2.26
N TRP A 318 -48.08 -9.10 -2.56
CA TRP A 318 -48.32 -7.73 -3.02
C TRP A 318 -47.94 -6.68 -1.97
N GLN A 319 -48.25 -6.93 -0.70
CA GLN A 319 -47.88 -6.02 0.39
C GLN A 319 -46.36 -5.91 0.57
N HIS A 320 -45.63 -7.02 0.45
CA HIS A 320 -44.16 -7.02 0.46
C HIS A 320 -43.60 -6.19 -0.71
N ALA A 321 -44.15 -6.38 -1.92
CA ALA A 321 -43.76 -5.58 -3.08
C ALA A 321 -43.98 -4.08 -2.83
N ILE A 322 -45.17 -3.69 -2.36
CA ILE A 322 -45.52 -2.30 -2.03
C ILE A 322 -44.56 -1.71 -0.99
N ASN A 323 -44.25 -2.44 0.07
CA ASN A 323 -43.38 -1.96 1.14
C ASN A 323 -41.96 -1.70 0.62
N GLN A 324 -41.43 -2.57 -0.23
CA GLN A 324 -40.12 -2.37 -0.86
C GLN A 324 -40.11 -1.13 -1.75
N VAL A 325 -41.15 -0.92 -2.55
CA VAL A 325 -41.28 0.28 -3.41
C VAL A 325 -41.40 1.57 -2.58
N GLN A 326 -42.16 1.56 -1.48
CA GLN A 326 -42.36 2.74 -0.63
C GLN A 326 -41.10 3.21 0.11
N GLN A 327 -40.12 2.32 0.27
CA GLN A 327 -38.84 2.65 0.92
C GLN A 327 -37.86 3.34 -0.03
N ILE A 328 -38.19 3.45 -1.31
CA ILE A 328 -37.34 4.11 -2.31
C ILE A 328 -37.36 5.63 -2.07
N PRO A 329 -36.20 6.26 -1.78
CA PRO A 329 -36.12 7.69 -1.48
C PRO A 329 -36.51 8.57 -2.68
N LEU A 330 -37.00 9.79 -2.43
CA LEU A 330 -37.33 10.81 -3.45
C LEU A 330 -36.16 11.13 -4.40
N GLN A 331 -34.93 10.99 -3.91
CA GLN A 331 -33.70 11.30 -4.66
C GLN A 331 -33.23 10.11 -5.51
N ASP A 332 -33.86 8.95 -5.39
CA ASP A 332 -33.53 7.77 -6.18
C ASP A 332 -33.93 8.00 -7.66
N PRO A 333 -33.03 7.75 -8.63
CA PRO A 333 -33.37 7.86 -10.05
C PRO A 333 -34.59 7.04 -10.48
N SER A 334 -34.90 5.98 -9.72
CA SER A 334 -36.01 5.06 -9.96
C SER A 334 -37.30 5.49 -9.24
N TYR A 335 -37.32 6.61 -8.50
CA TYR A 335 -38.46 7.05 -7.70
C TYR A 335 -39.76 7.21 -8.52
N LEU A 336 -39.67 7.80 -9.73
CA LEU A 336 -40.83 7.96 -10.61
C LEU A 336 -41.39 6.61 -11.09
N GLU A 337 -40.50 5.66 -11.39
CA GLU A 337 -40.89 4.30 -11.74
C GLU A 337 -41.52 3.58 -10.53
N ALA A 338 -40.91 3.71 -9.36
CA ALA A 338 -41.40 3.20 -8.10
C ALA A 338 -42.82 3.72 -7.83
N GLN A 339 -43.08 5.01 -7.98
CA GLN A 339 -44.40 5.60 -7.75
C GLN A 339 -45.48 5.08 -8.71
N ARG A 340 -45.13 4.84 -9.99
CA ARG A 340 -46.04 4.19 -10.96
C ARG A 340 -46.34 2.74 -10.57
N LEU A 341 -45.31 1.98 -10.21
CA LEU A 341 -45.46 0.58 -9.76
C LEU A 341 -46.26 0.50 -8.47
N LEU A 342 -46.09 1.45 -7.55
CA LEU A 342 -46.84 1.52 -6.31
C LEU A 342 -48.35 1.57 -6.58
N ALA A 343 -48.81 2.47 -7.46
CA ALA A 343 -50.21 2.57 -7.83
C ALA A 343 -50.73 1.25 -8.46
N GLN A 344 -49.94 0.64 -9.34
CA GLN A 344 -50.29 -0.64 -9.95
C GLN A 344 -50.40 -1.76 -8.90
N TYR A 345 -49.46 -1.82 -7.96
CA TYR A 345 -49.42 -2.87 -6.94
C TYR A 345 -50.55 -2.70 -5.92
N GLN A 346 -50.89 -1.45 -5.55
CA GLN A 346 -52.05 -1.13 -4.71
C GLN A 346 -53.35 -1.61 -5.37
N SER A 347 -53.55 -1.32 -6.65
CA SER A 347 -54.74 -1.79 -7.39
C SER A 347 -54.82 -3.33 -7.46
N ASN A 348 -53.69 -4.00 -7.71
CA ASN A 348 -53.64 -5.47 -7.71
C ASN A 348 -53.93 -6.06 -6.32
N LEU A 349 -53.41 -5.43 -5.26
CA LEU A 349 -53.69 -5.83 -3.88
C LEU A 349 -55.18 -5.70 -3.58
N GLU A 350 -55.82 -4.59 -3.95
CA GLU A 350 -57.26 -4.40 -3.76
C GLU A 350 -58.07 -5.49 -4.48
N THR A 351 -57.69 -5.83 -5.71
CA THR A 351 -58.33 -6.91 -6.48
C THR A 351 -58.22 -8.25 -5.76
N VAL A 352 -57.02 -8.56 -5.23
CA VAL A 352 -56.77 -9.80 -4.47
C VAL A 352 -57.56 -9.83 -3.16
N LEU A 353 -57.63 -8.70 -2.44
CA LEU A 353 -58.43 -8.57 -1.22
C LEU A 353 -59.92 -8.71 -1.53
N ALA A 354 -60.43 -8.15 -2.63
CA ALA A 354 -61.81 -8.32 -3.06
C ALA A 354 -62.15 -9.79 -3.32
N LYS A 355 -61.26 -10.53 -4.01
CA LYS A 355 -61.43 -11.99 -4.21
C LYS A 355 -61.37 -12.77 -2.90
N GLN A 356 -60.51 -12.37 -1.97
CA GLN A 356 -60.44 -12.96 -0.64
C GLN A 356 -61.77 -12.79 0.13
N ARG A 357 -62.38 -11.60 0.05
CA ARG A 357 -63.64 -11.27 0.75
C ARG A 357 -64.80 -12.18 0.36
N ILE A 358 -64.81 -12.74 -0.85
CA ILE A 358 -65.86 -13.69 -1.31
C ILE A 358 -65.94 -14.92 -0.41
N PHE A 359 -64.82 -15.32 0.20
CA PHE A 359 -64.73 -16.51 1.06
C PHE A 359 -64.99 -16.20 2.56
N LEU A 360 -65.31 -14.96 2.90
CA LEU A 360 -65.50 -14.48 4.28
C LEU A 360 -66.90 -13.89 4.45
N ASN A 361 -67.48 -14.01 5.64
CA ASN A 361 -68.65 -13.20 6.01
C ASN A 361 -68.31 -11.70 5.83
N PRO A 362 -69.14 -10.88 5.14
CA PRO A 362 -68.85 -9.47 4.85
C PRO A 362 -68.45 -8.64 6.07
N ARG A 363 -69.07 -8.89 7.23
CA ARG A 363 -68.73 -8.21 8.49
C ARG A 363 -67.31 -8.57 8.93
N THR A 364 -67.01 -9.87 8.97
CA THR A 364 -65.68 -10.39 9.32
C THR A 364 -64.60 -9.91 8.37
N ALA A 365 -64.92 -9.88 7.07
CA ALA A 365 -64.02 -9.43 6.03
C ALA A 365 -63.66 -7.94 6.19
N ASN A 366 -64.65 -7.10 6.55
CA ASN A 366 -64.43 -5.68 6.84
C ASN A 366 -63.61 -5.47 8.11
N LEU A 367 -63.86 -6.24 9.18
CA LEU A 367 -63.07 -6.18 10.42
C LEU A 367 -61.60 -6.56 10.18
N ILE A 368 -61.35 -7.67 9.47
CA ILE A 368 -60.00 -8.12 9.14
C ILE A 368 -59.29 -7.12 8.22
N ALA A 369 -59.99 -6.53 7.23
CA ALA A 369 -59.41 -5.52 6.36
C ALA A 369 -59.02 -4.25 7.12
N ALA A 370 -59.91 -3.73 7.98
CA ALA A 370 -59.63 -2.58 8.82
C ALA A 370 -58.45 -2.83 9.78
N ALA A 371 -58.40 -4.03 10.38
CA ALA A 371 -57.29 -4.43 11.25
C ALA A 371 -55.94 -4.37 10.51
N LYS A 372 -55.88 -4.92 9.30
CA LYS A 372 -54.67 -4.89 8.47
C LYS A 372 -54.26 -3.47 8.09
N SER A 373 -55.22 -2.58 7.84
CA SER A 373 -54.94 -1.17 7.53
C SER A 373 -54.22 -0.48 8.70
N PHE A 374 -54.75 -0.60 9.91
CA PHE A 374 -54.12 -0.02 11.11
C PHE A 374 -52.75 -0.66 11.40
N ALA A 375 -52.63 -1.99 11.26
CA ALA A 375 -51.35 -2.67 11.42
C ALA A 375 -50.29 -2.20 10.40
N TRP A 376 -50.72 -1.93 9.16
CA TRP A 376 -49.86 -1.40 8.12
C TRP A 376 -49.41 0.03 8.44
N GLU A 377 -50.31 0.90 8.89
CA GLU A 377 -49.97 2.25 9.35
C GLU A 377 -48.98 2.21 10.52
N ALA A 378 -49.19 1.30 11.49
CA ALA A 378 -48.28 1.09 12.61
C ALA A 378 -46.88 0.66 12.13
N ALA A 379 -46.83 -0.35 11.25
CA ALA A 379 -45.57 -0.86 10.71
C ALA A 379 -44.82 0.21 9.90
N LYS A 380 -45.54 0.98 9.08
CA LYS A 380 -44.98 2.09 8.29
C LYS A 380 -44.43 3.19 9.21
N ALA A 381 -45.20 3.62 10.20
CA ALA A 381 -44.79 4.66 11.14
C ALA A 381 -43.57 4.25 11.99
N ALA A 382 -43.40 2.94 12.24
CA ALA A 382 -42.26 2.39 12.99
C ALA A 382 -40.94 2.32 12.19
N GLN A 383 -40.97 2.47 10.87
CA GLN A 383 -39.75 2.42 10.04
C GLN A 383 -38.79 3.57 10.35
N ASN A 384 -37.50 3.36 10.13
CA ASN A 384 -36.41 4.31 10.36
C ASN A 384 -36.33 4.86 11.81
N PRO A 385 -36.25 3.99 12.84
CA PRO A 385 -35.94 4.43 14.20
C PRO A 385 -34.52 5.02 14.29
N PRO A 386 -34.18 5.78 15.34
CA PRO A 386 -35.00 6.07 16.52
C PRO A 386 -36.12 7.09 16.28
N HIS A 387 -37.20 6.99 17.05
CA HIS A 387 -38.32 7.93 17.03
C HIS A 387 -38.52 8.56 18.41
N PRO A 388 -39.06 9.78 18.51
CA PRO A 388 -39.42 10.37 19.80
C PRO A 388 -40.58 9.60 20.46
N THR A 389 -40.70 9.72 21.78
CA THR A 389 -41.72 9.05 22.60
C THR A 389 -43.14 9.23 22.08
N ALA A 390 -43.50 10.44 21.64
CA ALA A 390 -44.83 10.73 21.08
C ALA A 390 -45.15 9.90 19.82
N LYS A 391 -44.14 9.65 18.97
CA LYS A 391 -44.33 8.85 17.75
C LYS A 391 -44.41 7.36 18.07
N TRP A 392 -43.63 6.85 19.03
CA TRP A 392 -43.80 5.49 19.52
C TRP A 392 -45.19 5.26 20.13
N LYS A 393 -45.72 6.27 20.83
CA LYS A 393 -47.07 6.22 21.38
C LYS A 393 -48.14 6.11 20.29
N GLN A 394 -48.02 6.91 19.23
CA GLN A 394 -48.91 6.81 18.07
C GLN A 394 -48.86 5.43 17.41
N ILE A 395 -47.67 4.85 17.25
CA ILE A 395 -47.50 3.49 16.69
C ILE A 395 -48.17 2.45 17.60
N GLU A 396 -48.03 2.57 18.92
CA GLU A 396 -48.71 1.72 19.90
C GLU A 396 -50.24 1.75 19.70
N ASP A 397 -50.79 2.95 19.52
CA ASP A 397 -52.24 3.14 19.39
C ASP A 397 -52.79 2.61 18.05
N PHE A 398 -52.02 2.65 16.97
CA PHE A 398 -52.38 1.94 15.72
C PHE A 398 -52.44 0.42 15.91
N TRP A 399 -51.45 -0.17 16.60
CA TRP A 399 -51.48 -1.61 16.90
C TRP A 399 -52.68 -2.00 17.78
N LYS A 400 -53.04 -1.17 18.77
CA LYS A 400 -54.24 -1.39 19.60
C LYS A 400 -55.52 -1.38 18.77
N GLN A 401 -55.68 -0.40 17.89
CA GLN A 401 -56.85 -0.34 17.01
C GLN A 401 -56.93 -1.57 16.09
N ALA A 402 -55.79 -2.02 15.55
CA ALA A 402 -55.75 -3.24 14.73
C ALA A 402 -56.22 -4.49 15.52
N ILE A 403 -55.73 -4.64 16.76
CA ILE A 403 -56.10 -5.72 17.68
C ILE A 403 -57.60 -5.66 18.01
N GLU A 404 -58.12 -4.49 18.37
CA GLU A 404 -59.53 -4.29 18.72
C GLU A 404 -60.48 -4.71 17.58
N LYS A 405 -60.11 -4.44 16.31
CA LYS A 405 -60.91 -4.89 15.17
C LYS A 405 -60.95 -6.41 15.04
N LEU A 406 -59.84 -7.10 15.32
CA LEU A 406 -59.75 -8.56 15.25
C LEU A 406 -60.48 -9.25 16.40
N GLU A 407 -60.49 -8.65 17.60
CA GLU A 407 -61.20 -9.19 18.77
C GLU A 407 -62.73 -9.16 18.61
N ARG A 408 -63.24 -8.36 17.67
CA ARG A 408 -64.68 -8.30 17.32
C ARG A 408 -65.14 -9.38 16.33
N VAL A 409 -64.25 -10.24 15.85
CA VAL A 409 -64.59 -11.34 14.94
C VAL A 409 -65.20 -12.50 15.72
N SER A 410 -66.39 -12.96 15.33
CA SER A 410 -67.11 -14.02 16.04
C SER A 410 -66.40 -15.37 15.89
N PRO A 411 -66.34 -16.23 16.93
CA PRO A 411 -65.85 -17.61 16.83
C PRO A 411 -66.51 -18.45 15.75
N GLU A 412 -67.77 -18.15 15.44
CA GLU A 412 -68.61 -18.85 14.46
C GLU A 412 -68.38 -18.38 13.03
N ASP A 413 -67.68 -17.25 12.82
CA ASP A 413 -67.41 -16.73 11.49
C ASP A 413 -66.33 -17.54 10.77
N SER A 414 -66.50 -17.78 9.48
CA SER A 414 -65.52 -18.48 8.63
C SER A 414 -64.11 -17.83 8.61
N GLY A 415 -64.01 -16.56 9.02
CA GLY A 415 -62.75 -15.82 9.15
C GLY A 415 -62.10 -15.86 10.54
N TYR A 416 -62.69 -16.52 11.54
CA TYR A 416 -62.21 -16.49 12.92
C TYR A 416 -60.77 -16.99 13.07
N THR A 417 -60.45 -18.14 12.49
CA THR A 417 -59.09 -18.71 12.55
C THR A 417 -58.04 -17.77 11.95
N GLN A 418 -58.40 -17.04 10.90
CA GLN A 418 -57.52 -16.03 10.31
C GLN A 418 -57.34 -14.84 11.25
N ALA A 419 -58.43 -14.36 11.87
CA ALA A 419 -58.38 -13.26 12.83
C ALA A 419 -57.51 -13.61 14.05
N GLN A 420 -57.63 -14.81 14.60
CA GLN A 420 -56.82 -15.27 15.74
C GLN A 420 -55.32 -15.34 15.43
N LYS A 421 -54.94 -15.80 14.22
CA LYS A 421 -53.54 -15.79 13.79
C LYS A 421 -52.97 -14.37 13.72
N LEU A 422 -53.71 -13.43 13.11
CA LEU A 422 -53.30 -12.02 13.06
C LEU A 422 -53.25 -11.40 14.46
N LEU A 423 -54.19 -11.74 15.33
CA LEU A 423 -54.27 -11.23 16.69
C LEU A 423 -53.02 -11.61 17.49
N ALA A 424 -52.56 -12.85 17.39
CA ALA A 424 -51.33 -13.30 18.02
C ALA A 424 -50.10 -12.50 17.53
N SER A 425 -49.95 -12.34 16.21
CA SER A 425 -48.86 -11.54 15.64
C SER A 425 -48.92 -10.07 16.06
N TYR A 426 -50.11 -9.47 16.09
CA TYR A 426 -50.27 -8.05 16.43
C TYR A 426 -50.05 -7.80 17.92
N LYS A 427 -50.46 -8.73 18.80
CA LYS A 427 -50.15 -8.67 20.24
C LYS A 427 -48.64 -8.74 20.49
N ALA A 428 -47.92 -9.60 19.76
CA ALA A 428 -46.46 -9.66 19.83
C ALA A 428 -45.81 -8.34 19.38
N ASN A 429 -46.25 -7.78 18.24
CA ASN A 429 -45.74 -6.49 17.74
C ASN A 429 -46.02 -5.35 18.72
N LEU A 430 -47.22 -5.28 19.29
CA LEU A 430 -47.57 -4.30 20.32
C LEU A 430 -46.64 -4.40 21.54
N GLY A 431 -46.32 -5.63 21.98
CA GLY A 431 -45.36 -5.86 23.06
C GLY A 431 -43.99 -5.24 22.76
N GLN A 432 -43.47 -5.45 21.55
CA GLN A 432 -42.19 -4.87 21.12
C GLN A 432 -42.23 -3.34 21.05
N ILE A 433 -43.33 -2.76 20.56
CA ILE A 433 -43.50 -1.31 20.52
C ILE A 433 -43.57 -0.70 21.93
N LYS A 434 -44.23 -1.37 22.87
CA LYS A 434 -44.25 -0.92 24.29
C LYS A 434 -42.86 -0.90 24.91
N LEU A 435 -42.03 -1.92 24.65
CA LEU A 435 -40.65 -1.95 25.13
C LEU A 435 -39.82 -0.80 24.52
N ARG A 436 -39.99 -0.52 23.22
CA ARG A 436 -39.31 0.62 22.56
C ARG A 436 -39.77 1.97 23.09
N TYR A 437 -41.06 2.12 23.30
CA TYR A 437 -41.63 3.32 23.93
C TYR A 437 -41.03 3.56 25.31
N GLN A 438 -40.94 2.53 26.15
CA GLN A 438 -40.35 2.62 27.49
C GLN A 438 -38.85 2.98 27.42
N ALA A 439 -38.08 2.30 26.57
CA ALA A 439 -36.66 2.60 26.40
C ALA A 439 -36.43 4.06 25.96
N GLU A 440 -37.25 4.58 25.05
CA GLU A 440 -37.19 5.97 24.61
C GLU A 440 -37.57 6.96 25.72
N ALA A 441 -38.64 6.66 26.48
CA ALA A 441 -39.08 7.49 27.59
C ALA A 441 -38.04 7.55 28.71
N ASP A 442 -37.42 6.42 29.06
CA ASP A 442 -36.37 6.33 30.07
C ASP A 442 -35.11 7.09 29.62
N ALA A 443 -34.71 6.93 28.35
CA ALA A 443 -33.58 7.63 27.76
C ALA A 443 -33.79 9.15 27.74
N THR A 444 -34.99 9.61 27.34
CA THR A 444 -35.35 11.03 27.35
C THR A 444 -35.30 11.60 28.76
N LYS A 445 -35.89 10.89 29.74
CA LYS A 445 -35.87 11.29 31.15
C LYS A 445 -34.44 11.35 31.72
N ALA A 446 -33.59 10.39 31.40
CA ALA A 446 -32.20 10.37 31.86
C ALA A 446 -31.40 11.54 31.27
N LEU A 447 -31.59 11.85 29.99
CA LEU A 447 -30.97 13.00 29.34
C LEU A 447 -31.43 14.32 29.96
N GLU A 448 -32.74 14.50 30.18
CA GLU A 448 -33.29 15.69 30.84
C GLU A 448 -32.74 15.87 32.26
N GLN A 449 -32.60 14.77 33.01
CA GLN A 449 -32.00 14.81 34.35
C GLN A 449 -30.53 15.22 34.30
N ALA A 450 -29.75 14.66 33.36
CA ALA A 450 -28.36 15.05 33.16
C ALA A 450 -28.25 16.53 32.79
N GLN A 451 -29.10 17.03 31.90
CA GLN A 451 -29.13 18.44 31.50
C GLN A 451 -29.42 19.37 32.70
N LYS A 452 -30.42 19.04 33.53
CA LYS A 452 -30.70 19.79 34.77
C LYS A 452 -29.51 19.79 35.74
N GLN A 453 -28.80 18.67 35.86
CA GLN A 453 -27.60 18.59 36.69
C GLN A 453 -26.44 19.41 36.11
N ILE A 454 -26.28 19.44 34.80
CA ILE A 454 -25.30 20.29 34.11
C ILE A 454 -25.62 21.77 34.36
N GLU A 455 -26.88 22.19 34.20
CA GLU A 455 -27.31 23.56 34.48
C GLU A 455 -27.07 23.96 35.95
N GLY A 456 -27.42 23.06 36.88
CA GLY A 456 -27.12 23.23 38.30
C GLY A 456 -25.62 23.30 38.60
N LEU A 457 -24.79 22.59 37.84
CA LEU A 457 -23.33 22.67 37.97
C LEU A 457 -22.81 24.01 37.44
N LEU A 458 -23.28 24.47 36.30
CA LEU A 458 -22.86 25.75 35.70
C LEU A 458 -23.23 26.95 36.58
N THR A 459 -24.41 26.93 37.19
CA THR A 459 -24.87 28.00 38.09
C THR A 459 -24.17 28.01 39.45
N SER A 460 -23.65 26.87 39.92
CA SER A 460 -22.96 26.74 41.20
C SER A 460 -21.43 26.79 41.11
N THR A 461 -20.87 26.96 39.90
CA THR A 461 -19.43 27.11 39.71
C THR A 461 -19.09 28.61 39.66
N PRO A 462 -18.34 29.14 40.64
CA PRO A 462 -17.95 30.55 40.65
C PRO A 462 -17.14 30.90 39.40
N THR A 463 -17.27 32.14 38.92
CA THR A 463 -16.53 32.65 37.75
C THR A 463 -15.03 32.84 38.06
N GLU A 464 -14.66 32.94 39.34
CA GLU A 464 -13.29 33.11 39.81
C GLU A 464 -12.62 31.76 40.13
N ALA A 465 -11.49 31.47 39.47
CA ALA A 465 -10.80 30.18 39.49
C ALA A 465 -10.37 29.69 40.89
N ASN A 466 -10.15 30.59 41.86
CA ASN A 466 -9.61 30.26 43.19
C ASN A 466 -10.67 29.80 44.20
N SER A 467 -11.96 29.83 43.85
CA SER A 467 -13.07 29.47 44.75
C SER A 467 -13.84 28.21 44.34
N VAL A 468 -13.42 27.55 43.26
CA VAL A 468 -14.07 26.33 42.75
C VAL A 468 -13.81 25.17 43.70
N ASN A 469 -14.87 24.67 44.36
CA ASN A 469 -14.78 23.41 45.12
C ASN A 469 -14.62 22.24 44.14
N ARG A 470 -13.37 21.84 43.93
CA ARG A 470 -12.95 20.80 42.98
C ARG A 470 -13.59 19.45 43.27
N ASN A 471 -13.60 19.01 44.53
CA ASN A 471 -14.17 17.72 44.94
C ASN A 471 -15.68 17.68 44.72
N LEU A 472 -16.38 18.78 45.02
CA LEU A 472 -17.81 18.90 44.74
C LEU A 472 -18.11 18.83 43.23
N THR A 473 -17.29 19.50 42.42
CA THR A 473 -17.43 19.49 40.95
C THR A 473 -17.21 18.09 40.38
N ILE A 474 -16.19 17.37 40.85
CA ILE A 474 -15.93 15.98 40.48
C ILE A 474 -17.12 15.07 40.82
N SER A 475 -17.68 15.19 42.03
CA SER A 475 -18.85 14.40 42.44
C SER A 475 -20.08 14.69 41.57
N LYS A 476 -20.35 15.96 41.27
CA LYS A 476 -21.44 16.36 40.35
C LYS A 476 -21.23 15.81 38.94
N LEU A 477 -20.00 15.83 38.42
CA LEU A 477 -19.68 15.26 37.10
C LEU A 477 -19.89 13.74 37.06
N HIS A 478 -19.49 13.01 38.10
CA HIS A 478 -19.79 11.57 38.19
C HIS A 478 -21.30 11.29 38.16
N ASN A 479 -22.10 12.09 38.85
CA ASN A 479 -23.56 11.95 38.80
C ASN A 479 -24.13 12.21 37.40
N ILE A 480 -23.63 13.24 36.71
CA ILE A 480 -24.01 13.56 35.33
C ILE A 480 -23.67 12.40 34.39
N ILE A 481 -22.43 11.89 34.47
CA ILE A 481 -21.96 10.73 33.70
C ILE A 481 -22.86 9.52 33.94
N ASN A 482 -23.15 9.18 35.20
CA ASN A 482 -24.04 8.06 35.55
C ASN A 482 -25.45 8.21 34.97
N GLN A 483 -25.97 9.43 34.79
CA GLN A 483 -27.27 9.62 34.13
C GLN A 483 -27.16 9.47 32.61
N LEU A 484 -26.10 10.02 32.00
CA LEU A 484 -25.87 9.92 30.56
C LEU A 484 -25.62 8.46 30.12
N GLU A 485 -24.96 7.64 30.95
CA GLU A 485 -24.74 6.22 30.68
C GLU A 485 -26.03 5.37 30.68
N LYS A 486 -27.11 5.84 31.33
CA LYS A 486 -28.42 5.17 31.27
C LYS A 486 -29.09 5.33 29.91
N VAL A 487 -28.65 6.30 29.09
CA VAL A 487 -29.19 6.53 27.75
C VAL A 487 -28.67 5.45 26.81
N LYS A 488 -29.53 4.48 26.48
CA LYS A 488 -29.17 3.34 25.65
C LYS A 488 -29.07 3.69 24.17
N ASN A 489 -28.18 2.98 23.47
CA ASN A 489 -28.06 3.04 22.01
C ASN A 489 -29.40 2.66 21.34
N GLY A 490 -29.71 3.31 20.22
CA GLY A 490 -30.94 3.10 19.47
C GLY A 490 -32.14 3.94 19.95
N THR A 491 -31.92 4.89 20.86
CA THR A 491 -32.91 5.90 21.27
C THR A 491 -32.62 7.26 20.63
N SER A 492 -33.61 8.15 20.53
CA SER A 492 -33.42 9.45 19.88
C SER A 492 -32.54 10.40 20.69
N ALA A 493 -32.50 10.21 22.02
CA ALA A 493 -31.66 10.95 22.96
C ALA A 493 -30.17 10.56 22.90
N TYR A 494 -29.83 9.40 22.34
CA TYR A 494 -28.49 8.82 22.42
C TYR A 494 -27.37 9.68 21.82
N PRO A 495 -27.50 10.27 20.61
CA PRO A 495 -26.42 11.06 20.03
C PRO A 495 -26.05 12.27 20.90
N GLN A 496 -27.05 12.95 21.46
CA GLN A 496 -26.83 14.09 22.34
C GLN A 496 -26.23 13.66 23.67
N ALA A 497 -26.71 12.55 24.24
CA ALA A 497 -26.16 12.01 25.48
C ALA A 497 -24.67 11.66 25.34
N GLN A 498 -24.27 11.07 24.21
CA GLN A 498 -22.86 10.75 23.93
C GLN A 498 -21.98 12.00 23.80
N GLN A 499 -22.48 13.07 23.18
CA GLN A 499 -21.74 14.34 23.13
C GLN A 499 -21.53 14.93 24.53
N LEU A 500 -22.56 14.92 25.37
CA LEU A 500 -22.47 15.41 26.74
C LEU A 500 -21.56 14.54 27.61
N LEU A 501 -21.57 13.22 27.38
CA LEU A 501 -20.74 12.26 28.10
C LEU A 501 -19.25 12.54 27.81
N LEU A 502 -18.88 12.70 26.55
CA LEU A 502 -17.52 13.06 26.13
C LEU A 502 -17.06 14.39 26.74
N ALA A 503 -17.94 15.39 26.78
CA ALA A 503 -17.64 16.69 27.39
C ALA A 503 -17.41 16.57 28.91
N ALA A 504 -18.28 15.82 29.60
CA ALA A 504 -18.18 15.57 31.04
C ALA A 504 -16.89 14.81 31.38
N ASP A 505 -16.55 13.75 30.64
CA ASP A 505 -15.32 12.97 30.82
C ASP A 505 -14.06 13.81 30.60
N LYS A 506 -14.05 14.64 29.56
CA LYS A 506 -12.92 15.54 29.29
C LYS A 506 -12.72 16.50 30.46
N LYS A 507 -13.81 17.08 30.98
CA LYS A 507 -13.74 17.99 32.12
C LYS A 507 -13.30 17.28 33.40
N LEU A 508 -13.80 16.08 33.65
CA LEU A 508 -13.41 15.25 34.78
C LEU A 508 -11.90 14.95 34.76
N LYS A 509 -11.36 14.54 33.61
CA LYS A 509 -9.91 14.30 33.43
C LYS A 509 -9.07 15.55 33.69
N GLN A 510 -9.49 16.71 33.20
CA GLN A 510 -8.81 17.99 33.48
C GLN A 510 -8.77 18.29 34.98
N LEU A 511 -9.88 18.07 35.67
CA LEU A 511 -10.00 18.25 37.12
C LEU A 511 -9.33 17.14 37.92
N GLN A 512 -8.77 16.09 37.32
CA GLN A 512 -8.00 15.05 38.01
C GLN A 512 -6.49 15.19 37.80
N ALA A 513 -6.08 15.86 36.72
CA ALA A 513 -4.67 16.05 36.34
C ALA A 513 -3.99 17.27 37.00
N GLN A 514 -4.77 18.18 37.61
CA GLN A 514 -4.28 19.28 38.45
C GLN A 514 -4.05 18.82 39.90
#